data_AF-A0AAE5XLK4-F1
#
_entry.id   AF-A0AAE5XLK4-F1
#
_cell.length_a   1.000
_cell.length_b   1.000
_cell.length_c   1.000
_cell.angle_alpha   90.00
_cell.angle_beta   90.00
_cell.angle_gamma   90.00
#
_symmetry.space_group_name_H-M   'P 1'
#
loop_
_entity.id
_entity.type
_entity.pdbx_description
1 polymer ?
#
loop_
_entity_poly.entity_id
_entity_poly.type
_entity_poly.pdbx_seq_one_letter_code
_entity_poly.pdbx_strand_id
1 'polypeptide(L)'
;MFEDIQWTVGDTPKEQGVYIIAVETYGMATISASYWSPIEGWASISPDDKIKGFIPLNEVAKKLPYFWKSDDEPPLTEEQIKRAKARGFRVD
;
A
#
# COMPACT_ATOMS: atom_id res chain seq x y z
N MET A 1 8.27 -7.99 -12.70
CA MET A 1 7.69 -6.71 -13.14
C MET A 1 6.52 -6.46 -12.19
N PHE A 2 6.57 -5.41 -11.37
CA PHE A 2 5.43 -5.06 -10.53
C PHE A 2 4.30 -4.66 -11.47
N GLU A 3 3.11 -5.25 -11.31
CA GLU A 3 1.95 -4.77 -12.04
C GLU A 3 1.73 -3.31 -11.66
N ASP A 4 1.64 -2.43 -12.66
CA ASP A 4 1.39 -1.01 -12.42
C ASP A 4 0.13 -0.84 -11.55
N ILE A 5 0.28 -0.09 -10.46
CA ILE A 5 -0.82 0.29 -9.59
C ILE A 5 -1.45 1.54 -10.18
N GLN A 6 -2.73 1.47 -10.52
CA GLN A 6 -3.43 2.60 -11.12
C GLN A 6 -3.99 3.51 -10.04
N TRP A 7 -3.67 4.79 -10.14
CA TRP A 7 -4.26 5.83 -9.30
C TRP A 7 -5.70 6.08 -9.71
N THR A 8 -6.59 6.16 -8.73
CA THR A 8 -7.94 6.70 -8.95
C THR A 8 -7.88 8.21 -8.80
N VAL A 9 -8.26 8.95 -9.84
CA VAL A 9 -8.37 10.42 -9.78
C VAL A 9 -9.64 10.80 -9.05
N GLY A 10 -9.52 11.69 -8.06
CA GLY A 10 -10.65 12.16 -7.27
C GLY A 10 -10.25 12.52 -5.85
N ASP A 11 -11.18 13.16 -5.16
CA ASP A 11 -11.06 13.61 -3.77
C ASP A 11 -11.71 12.66 -2.77
N THR A 12 -12.61 11.77 -3.22
CA THR A 12 -13.39 10.89 -2.35
C THR A 12 -13.44 9.45 -2.88
N PRO A 13 -13.14 8.43 -2.04
CA PRO A 13 -13.32 7.01 -2.35
C PRO A 13 -14.79 6.56 -2.27
N LYS A 14 -15.05 5.34 -2.77
CA LYS A 14 -16.38 4.70 -2.68
C LYS A 14 -16.62 3.98 -1.35
N GLU A 15 -15.56 3.48 -0.73
CA GLU A 15 -15.63 2.64 0.47
C GLU A 15 -14.79 3.22 1.60
N GLN A 16 -15.25 3.08 2.84
CA GLN A 16 -14.47 3.49 4.01
C GLN A 16 -13.22 2.62 4.15
N GLY A 17 -12.08 3.22 4.52
CA GLY A 17 -10.84 2.47 4.64
C GLY A 17 -9.58 3.32 4.60
N VAL A 18 -8.43 2.64 4.59
CA VAL A 18 -7.11 3.28 4.50
C VAL A 18 -6.66 3.31 3.05
N TYR A 19 -6.23 4.49 2.61
CA TYR A 19 -5.79 4.76 1.25
C TYR A 19 -4.41 5.41 1.26
N ILE A 20 -3.63 5.09 0.24
CA ILE A 20 -2.50 5.92 -0.17
C ILE A 20 -3.09 7.05 -1.02
N ILE A 21 -2.76 8.29 -0.68
CA ILE A 21 -3.28 9.50 -1.33
C ILE A 21 -2.14 10.32 -1.91
N ALA A 22 -2.38 10.93 -3.06
CA ALA A 22 -1.52 11.96 -3.63
C ALA A 22 -2.12 13.32 -3.28
N VAL A 23 -1.34 14.13 -2.58
CA VAL A 23 -1.76 15.43 -2.04
C VAL A 23 -0.87 16.51 -2.63
N GLU A 24 -1.47 17.60 -3.12
CA GLU A 24 -0.75 18.80 -3.52
C GLU A 24 -0.86 19.86 -2.42
N THR A 25 0.29 20.31 -1.92
CA THR A 25 0.43 21.33 -0.87
C THR A 25 1.45 22.37 -1.34
N TYR A 26 1.08 23.66 -1.37
CA TYR A 26 1.96 24.76 -1.82
C TYR A 26 2.65 24.53 -3.19
N GLY A 27 2.01 23.80 -4.10
CA GLY A 27 2.56 23.46 -5.42
C GLY A 27 3.55 22.29 -5.42
N MET A 28 3.71 21.57 -4.30
CA MET A 28 4.45 20.31 -4.20
C MET A 28 3.49 19.14 -4.06
N ALA A 29 3.71 18.09 -4.86
CA ALA A 29 2.97 16.84 -4.75
C ALA A 29 3.69 15.88 -3.80
N THR A 30 2.96 15.36 -2.81
CA THR A 30 3.43 14.38 -1.82
C THR A 30 2.46 13.19 -1.77
N ILE A 31 2.94 12.07 -1.23
CA ILE A 31 2.13 10.86 -1.03
C ILE A 31 2.07 10.56 0.46
N SER A 32 0.88 10.33 1.00
CA SER A 32 0.68 9.91 2.38
C SER A 32 -0.34 8.78 2.48
N ALA A 33 -0.42 8.13 3.65
CA ALA A 33 -1.49 7.20 3.96
C ALA A 33 -2.51 7.91 4.85
N SER A 34 -3.79 7.86 4.49
CA SER A 34 -4.87 8.43 5.31
C SER A 34 -6.07 7.50 5.32
N TYR A 35 -6.81 7.53 6.44
CA TYR A 35 -8.12 6.92 6.53
C TYR A 35 -9.18 7.85 5.93
N TRP A 36 -10.16 7.28 5.23
CA TRP A 36 -11.37 7.96 4.76
C TRP A 36 -12.62 7.31 5.35
N SER A 37 -13.56 8.14 5.79
CA SER A 37 -14.93 7.74 6.09
C SER A 37 -15.95 8.70 5.44
N PRO A 38 -17.18 8.23 5.14
CA PRO A 38 -18.21 9.10 4.57
C PRO A 38 -18.75 10.15 5.56
N ILE A 39 -18.47 10.00 6.86
CA ILE A 39 -18.97 10.91 7.92
C ILE A 39 -17.91 11.98 8.24
N GLU A 40 -16.67 11.57 8.42
CA GLU A 40 -15.58 12.43 8.90
C GLU A 40 -14.65 12.91 7.76
N GLY A 41 -14.75 12.30 6.59
CA GLY A 41 -13.84 12.57 5.47
C GLY A 41 -12.45 11.99 5.73
N TRP A 42 -11.42 12.73 5.32
CA TRP A 42 -10.02 12.30 5.45
C TRP A 42 -9.43 12.70 6.80
N ALA A 43 -8.88 11.73 7.53
CA ALA A 43 -8.42 11.92 8.90
C ALA A 43 -7.13 12.75 9.06
N SER A 44 -6.28 12.87 8.04
CA SER A 44 -4.92 13.47 8.16
C SER A 44 -4.57 14.42 7.03
N ILE A 45 -5.55 15.19 6.54
CA ILE A 45 -5.38 16.14 5.45
C ILE A 45 -5.62 17.56 5.97
N SER A 46 -4.69 18.47 5.68
CA SER A 46 -4.81 19.89 6.03
C SER A 46 -5.92 20.55 5.19
N PRO A 47 -6.61 21.59 5.69
CA PRO A 47 -7.60 22.32 4.88
C PRO A 47 -7.06 22.90 3.56
N ASP A 48 -5.76 23.21 3.50
CA ASP A 48 -5.10 23.75 2.31
C ASP A 48 -4.69 22.67 1.29
N ASP A 49 -4.71 21.40 1.70
CA ASP A 49 -4.26 20.27 0.91
C ASP A 49 -5.31 19.88 -0.13
N LYS A 50 -4.85 19.62 -1.36
CA LYS A 50 -5.72 19.13 -2.43
C LYS A 50 -5.37 17.71 -2.82
N ILE A 51 -6.29 16.79 -2.61
CA ILE A 51 -6.14 15.42 -3.09
C ILE A 51 -6.23 15.41 -4.61
N LYS A 52 -5.27 14.74 -5.23
CA LYS A 52 -5.19 14.52 -6.69
C LYS A 52 -5.58 13.12 -7.09
N GLY A 53 -5.40 12.16 -6.18
CA GLY A 53 -5.86 10.80 -6.36
C GLY A 53 -5.59 9.94 -5.15
N PHE A 54 -6.13 8.73 -5.19
CA PHE A 54 -6.01 7.74 -4.13
C PHE A 54 -5.90 6.32 -4.68
N ILE A 55 -5.36 5.42 -3.86
CA ILE A 55 -5.26 3.98 -4.10
C ILE A 55 -5.61 3.26 -2.78
N PRO A 56 -6.47 2.23 -2.79
CA PRO A 56 -6.72 1.43 -1.60
C PRO A 56 -5.42 0.79 -1.09
N LEU A 57 -5.10 0.94 0.20
CA LEU A 57 -3.87 0.38 0.77
C LEU A 57 -3.77 -1.14 0.56
N ASN A 58 -4.90 -1.84 0.61
CA ASN A 58 -4.97 -3.29 0.37
C ASN A 58 -4.50 -3.69 -1.03
N GLU A 59 -4.78 -2.88 -2.06
CA GLU A 59 -4.30 -3.16 -3.42
C GLU A 59 -2.78 -3.03 -3.53
N VAL A 60 -2.22 -2.02 -2.85
CA VAL A 60 -0.76 -1.84 -2.76
C VAL A 60 -0.13 -3.00 -2.02
N ALA A 61 -0.67 -3.35 -0.85
CA ALA A 61 -0.16 -4.40 0.02
C ALA A 61 -0.09 -5.77 -0.69
N LYS A 62 -1.10 -6.13 -1.49
CA LYS A 62 -1.13 -7.39 -2.26
C LYS A 62 -0.05 -7.49 -3.34
N LYS A 63 0.48 -6.36 -3.81
CA LYS A 63 1.48 -6.29 -4.89
C LYS A 63 2.90 -6.10 -4.38
N LEU A 64 3.09 -5.90 -3.07
CA LEU A 64 4.42 -5.78 -2.50
C LEU A 64 5.16 -7.13 -2.62
N PRO A 65 6.44 -7.11 -3.06
CA PRO A 65 7.21 -8.30 -3.40
C PRO A 65 7.57 -9.17 -2.19
N TYR A 66 7.48 -8.61 -0.99
CA TYR A 66 7.92 -9.25 0.24
C TYR A 66 6.87 -9.01 1.33
N PHE A 67 6.43 -10.10 1.97
CA PHE A 67 6.10 -10.01 3.38
C PHE A 67 7.35 -9.49 4.06
N TRP A 68 7.24 -8.41 4.84
CA TRP A 68 8.33 -8.02 5.72
C TRP A 68 8.59 -9.25 6.58
N LYS A 69 9.72 -9.94 6.38
CA LYS A 69 10.17 -10.96 7.32
C LYS A 69 10.27 -10.20 8.63
N SER A 70 9.40 -10.52 9.58
CA SER A 70 9.62 -10.05 10.94
C SER A 70 11.00 -10.60 11.33
N ASP A 71 11.89 -9.78 11.89
CA ASP A 71 13.18 -10.27 12.39
C ASP A 71 13.00 -11.38 13.46
N ASP A 72 11.76 -11.57 13.94
CA ASP A 72 11.31 -12.63 14.84
C ASP A 72 10.82 -13.93 14.17
N GLU A 73 10.76 -14.03 12.83
CA GLU A 73 10.39 -15.30 12.20
C GLU A 73 11.56 -16.30 12.25
N PRO A 74 11.35 -17.51 12.79
CA PRO A 74 12.39 -18.53 12.78
C PRO A 74 12.76 -18.87 11.32
N PRO A 75 14.03 -19.21 11.06
CA PRO A 75 14.45 -19.59 9.71
C PRO A 75 13.57 -20.73 9.17
N LEU A 76 13.33 -20.69 7.86
CA LEU A 76 12.56 -21.72 7.17
C LEU A 76 13.10 -23.12 7.53
N THR A 77 12.20 -24.04 7.85
CA THR A 77 12.59 -25.43 8.10
C THR A 77 13.09 -26.08 6.81
N GLU A 78 13.91 -27.13 6.92
CA GLU A 78 14.47 -27.83 5.75
C GLU A 78 13.40 -28.30 4.77
N GLU A 79 12.22 -28.70 5.27
CA GLU A 79 11.07 -29.08 4.45
C GLU A 79 10.51 -27.89 3.65
N GLN A 80 10.45 -26.69 4.25
CA GLN A 80 9.98 -25.49 3.57
C GLN A 80 10.98 -25.04 2.50
N ILE A 81 12.28 -25.12 2.78
CA ILE A 81 13.35 -24.84 1.79
C ILE A 81 13.24 -25.81 0.62
N LYS A 82 13.02 -27.10 0.88
CA LYS A 82 12.86 -28.12 -0.17
C LYS A 82 11.63 -27.86 -1.05
N ARG A 83 10.50 -27.47 -0.46
CA ARG A 83 9.28 -27.10 -1.21
C ARG A 83 9.45 -25.80 -2.01
N ALA A 84 10.15 -24.81 -1.46
CA ALA A 84 10.44 -23.55 -2.14
C ALA A 84 11.36 -23.76 -3.36
N LYS A 85 12.44 -24.54 -3.21
CA LYS A 85 13.32 -24.92 -4.34
C LYS A 85 12.58 -25.73 -5.40
N ALA A 86 11.71 -26.67 -5.01
CA ALA A 86 10.89 -27.45 -5.94
C ALA A 86 9.90 -26.58 -6.75
N ARG A 87 9.53 -25.40 -6.23
CA ARG A 87 8.68 -24.41 -6.90
C ARG A 87 9.47 -23.34 -7.66
N GLY A 88 10.80 -23.45 -7.74
CA GLY A 88 11.65 -22.53 -8.50
C GLY A 88 12.04 -21.24 -7.78
N PHE A 89 11.78 -21.13 -6.47
CA PHE A 89 12.21 -19.97 -5.69
C PHE A 89 13.69 -20.10 -5.29
N ARG A 90 14.45 -19.01 -5.46
CA ARG A 90 15.80 -18.89 -4.86
C ARG A 90 15.64 -18.66 -3.35
N VAL A 91 16.31 -19.49 -2.57
CA VAL A 91 16.40 -19.39 -1.12
C VAL A 91 17.89 -19.25 -0.82
N ASP A 92 18.33 -18.02 -0.56
CA ASP A 92 19.65 -17.68 0.01
C ASP A 92 19.55 -17.62 1.54
#